data_AF-A0A3A3GLP7-F1
#
_entry.id   AF-A0A3A3GLP7-F1
#
_cell.length_a   1.000
_cell.length_b   1.000
_cell.length_c   1.000
_cell.angle_alpha   90.00
_cell.angle_beta   90.00
_cell.angle_gamma   90.00
#
_symmetry.space_group_name_H-M   'P 1'
#
loop_
_entity.id
_entity.type
_entity.pdbx_description
1 polymer ?
#
loop_
_entity_poly.entity_id
_entity_poly.type
_entity_poly.pdbx_seq_one_letter_code
_entity_poly.pdbx_strand_id
1 'polypeptide(L)'
;MTDFQPFPEWAVTIPIGVGGKPRFVLNHVTRAGQNAAPEWPNIGTDGGYRVEIDAFPPFCGDFPMGIPGGTGSSFQDAMAMTAARCVNSIKAVVTAPEGYQTFLSLPPLGGKLAQ
;
A
#
# COMPACT_ATOMS: atom_id res chain seq x y z
N MET A 1 -3.68 19.14 13.98
CA MET A 1 -3.37 19.02 12.54
C MET A 1 -1.95 18.54 12.51
N THR A 2 -1.77 17.23 12.40
CA THR A 2 -0.44 16.64 12.32
C THR A 2 0.04 16.97 10.92
N ASP A 3 0.99 17.88 10.79
CA ASP A 3 1.64 18.12 9.51
C ASP A 3 2.18 16.77 9.02
N PHE A 4 1.64 16.26 7.92
CA PHE A 4 2.19 15.11 7.21
C PHE A 4 3.58 15.51 6.74
N GLN A 5 4.58 15.30 7.60
CA GLN A 5 5.94 15.71 7.31
C GLN A 5 6.42 14.86 6.12
N PRO A 6 6.83 15.50 5.01
CA PRO A 6 7.49 14.76 3.94
C PRO A 6 8.69 14.02 4.54
N PHE A 7 8.93 12.78 4.11
CA PHE A 7 10.15 12.10 4.54
C PHE A 7 11.39 12.81 3.98
N PRO A 8 12.58 12.57 4.58
CA PRO A 8 13.81 13.13 4.06
C PRO A 8 14.05 12.72 2.60
N GLU A 9 14.98 13.41 1.92
CA GLU A 9 15.22 13.34 0.47
C GLU A 9 15.43 11.93 -0.12
N TRP A 10 15.80 10.95 0.70
CA TRP A 10 16.00 9.56 0.28
C TRP A 10 14.67 8.80 0.06
N ALA A 11 13.55 9.30 0.59
CA ALA A 11 12.24 8.73 0.34
C ALA A 11 11.58 9.39 -0.87
N VAL A 12 10.94 8.60 -1.71
CA VAL A 12 10.07 9.15 -2.75
C VAL A 12 8.80 9.65 -2.07
N THR A 13 8.73 10.97 -1.87
CA THR A 13 7.58 11.65 -1.28
C THR A 13 6.75 12.32 -2.37
N ILE A 14 5.47 11.97 -2.46
CA ILE A 14 4.55 12.53 -3.46
C ILE A 14 3.38 13.21 -2.73
N PRO A 15 3.38 14.55 -2.64
CA PRO A 15 2.22 15.29 -2.16
C PRO A 15 1.15 15.37 -3.25
N ILE A 16 -0.08 15.01 -2.92
CA ILE A 16 -1.23 15.12 -3.81
C ILE A 16 -2.21 16.13 -3.21
N GLY A 17 -2.48 17.19 -3.97
CA GLY A 17 -3.34 18.28 -3.54
C GLY A 17 -4.74 18.25 -4.14
N VAL A 18 -5.69 18.86 -3.44
CA VAL A 18 -7.03 19.18 -3.94
C VAL A 18 -7.26 20.67 -3.70
N GLY A 19 -7.59 21.43 -4.76
CA GLY A 19 -7.77 22.88 -4.65
C GLY A 19 -6.52 23.64 -4.16
N GLY A 20 -5.33 23.20 -4.57
CA GLY A 20 -4.06 23.84 -4.20
C GLY A 20 -3.56 23.56 -2.78
N LYS A 21 -4.24 22.69 -2.02
CA LYS A 21 -3.82 22.27 -0.68
C LYS A 21 -3.40 20.80 -0.67
N PRO A 22 -2.25 20.41 -0.08
CA PRO A 22 -1.87 19.01 0.07
C PRO A 22 -2.92 18.27 0.93
N ARG A 23 -3.37 17.11 0.47
CA ARG A 23 -4.36 16.27 1.17
C ARG A 23 -3.87 14.86 1.42
N PHE A 24 -2.97 14.37 0.57
CA PHE A 24 -2.34 13.07 0.72
C PHE A 24 -0.84 13.21 0.56
N VAL A 25 -0.07 12.47 1.35
CA VAL A 25 1.37 12.33 1.20
C VAL A 25 1.64 10.83 1.08
N LEU A 26 2.18 10.41 -0.05
CA LEU A 26 2.65 9.04 -0.24
C LEU A 26 4.16 9.01 -0.08
N ASN A 27 4.60 8.13 0.79
CA ASN A 27 5.99 7.88 1.06
C ASN A 27 6.34 6.45 0.64
N HIS A 28 7.19 6.29 -0.37
CA HIS A 28 7.68 4.97 -0.79
C HIS A 28 9.16 4.81 -0.41
N VAL A 29 9.42 3.82 0.45
CA VAL A 29 10.76 3.45 0.89
C VAL A 29 11.09 2.06 0.38
N THR A 30 12.16 1.96 -0.42
CA THR A 30 12.68 0.68 -0.93
C THR A 30 14.14 0.54 -0.53
N ARG A 31 14.49 -0.57 0.12
CA ARG A 31 15.87 -0.88 0.52
C ARG A 31 16.46 -1.91 -0.41
N ALA A 32 17.77 -1.80 -0.66
CA ALA A 32 18.51 -2.80 -1.42
C ALA A 32 18.68 -4.12 -0.65
N GLY A 33 18.63 -4.08 0.69
CA GLY A 33 18.71 -5.25 1.56
C GLY A 33 18.27 -4.91 2.99
N GLN A 34 18.04 -5.93 3.83
CA GLN A 34 17.48 -5.76 5.17
C GLN A 34 18.33 -4.86 6.10
N ASN A 35 19.65 -4.89 5.94
CA ASN A 35 20.58 -4.08 6.74
C ASN A 35 20.89 -2.71 6.12
N ALA A 36 20.34 -2.39 4.94
CA ALA A 36 20.58 -1.12 4.29
C ALA A 36 19.74 -0.03 4.95
N ALA A 37 20.37 1.10 5.28
CA ALA A 37 19.73 2.26 5.88
C ALA A 37 18.82 1.91 7.09
N PRO A 38 19.39 1.35 8.18
CA PRO A 38 18.65 0.94 9.36
C PRO A 38 17.96 2.11 10.08
N GLU A 39 18.41 3.34 9.84
CA GLU A 39 17.82 4.57 10.36
C GLU A 39 16.51 4.97 9.66
N TRP A 40 16.23 4.41 8.49
CA TRP A 40 14.97 4.69 7.79
C TRP A 40 13.79 4.00 8.50
N PRO A 41 12.57 4.57 8.47
CA PRO A 41 11.38 3.97 9.05
C PRO A 41 11.10 2.58 8.48
N ASN A 42 10.69 1.67 9.35
CA ASN A 42 10.32 0.29 9.01
C ASN A 42 9.05 -0.11 9.78
N ILE A 43 8.24 -0.98 9.17
CA ILE A 43 7.02 -1.54 9.76
C ILE A 43 7.24 -3.03 10.00
N GLY A 44 7.07 -3.47 11.25
CA GLY A 44 7.37 -4.85 11.63
C GLY A 44 8.86 -5.18 11.49
N THR A 45 9.16 -6.43 11.14
CA THR A 45 10.54 -6.93 11.01
C THR A 45 11.08 -6.84 9.58
N ASP A 46 10.21 -7.01 8.57
CA ASP A 46 10.64 -7.17 7.18
C ASP A 46 10.04 -6.10 6.25
N GLY A 47 9.29 -5.14 6.79
CA GLY A 47 8.60 -4.11 6.02
C GLY A 47 7.09 -4.28 5.97
N GLY A 48 6.42 -3.27 5.44
CA GLY A 48 4.97 -3.23 5.38
C GLY A 48 4.46 -1.86 4.96
N TYR A 49 3.17 -1.64 5.20
CA TYR A 49 2.49 -0.39 4.87
C TYR A 49 1.96 0.26 6.14
N ARG A 50 2.01 1.59 6.20
CA ARG A 50 1.33 2.39 7.23
C ARG A 50 0.35 3.33 6.55
N VAL A 51 -0.85 3.42 7.10
CA VAL A 51 -1.86 4.40 6.70
C VAL A 51 -2.20 5.27 7.89
N GLU A 52 -1.98 6.57 7.75
CA GLU A 52 -2.30 7.60 8.75
C GLU A 52 -3.38 8.52 8.18
N ILE A 53 -4.45 8.73 8.95
CA ILE A 53 -5.56 9.59 8.59
C ILE A 53 -5.73 10.63 9.70
N ASP A 54 -5.37 11.88 9.40
CA ASP A 54 -5.66 13.04 10.25
C ASP A 54 -7.16 13.36 10.15
N ALA A 55 -7.92 12.79 11.09
CA ALA A 55 -9.37 12.92 11.19
C ALA A 55 -9.78 13.04 12.67
N PHE A 56 -11.09 13.13 12.93
CA PHE A 56 -11.64 13.06 14.27
C PHE A 56 -12.63 11.88 14.38
N PRO A 57 -12.29 10.78 15.09
CA PRO A 57 -11.01 10.52 15.75
C PRO A 57 -9.87 10.26 14.75
N PRO A 58 -8.60 10.52 15.12
CA PRO A 58 -7.46 10.19 14.28
C PRO A 58 -7.31 8.67 14.15
N PHE A 59 -6.84 8.21 12.98
CA PHE A 59 -6.66 6.79 12.70
C PHE A 59 -5.24 6.51 12.18
N CYS A 60 -4.62 5.45 12.69
CA CYS A 60 -3.34 4.93 12.21
C CYS A 60 -3.42 3.41 12.16
N GLY A 61 -3.01 2.83 11.03
CA GLY A 61 -3.00 1.38 10.80
C GLY A 61 -1.68 0.91 10.21
N ASP A 62 -1.05 -0.04 10.89
CA ASP A 62 0.15 -0.74 10.44
C ASP A 62 -0.20 -2.12 9.87
N PHE A 63 0.36 -2.39 8.70
CA PHE A 63 0.18 -3.63 7.96
C PHE A 63 1.55 -4.26 7.71
N PRO A 64 2.12 -4.95 8.73
CA PRO A 64 3.39 -5.66 8.57
C PRO A 64 3.24 -6.83 7.61
N MET A 65 4.27 -7.07 6.81
CA MET A 65 4.38 -8.15 5.83
C MET A 65 5.54 -9.07 6.20
N GLY A 66 5.63 -10.24 5.58
CA GLY A 66 6.61 -11.27 5.94
C GLY A 66 6.33 -11.94 7.29
N ILE A 67 5.07 -11.92 7.73
CA ILE A 67 4.65 -12.49 9.02
C ILE A 67 4.48 -14.02 8.92
N PRO A 68 4.51 -14.76 10.05
CA PRO A 68 4.27 -16.21 10.04
C PRO A 68 2.95 -16.56 9.35
N GLY A 69 2.99 -17.55 8.44
CA GLY A 69 1.86 -17.93 7.59
C GLY A 69 1.80 -17.21 6.24
N GLY A 70 2.69 -16.25 5.99
CA GLY A 70 2.94 -15.68 4.67
C GLY A 70 3.87 -16.54 3.80
N THR A 71 4.42 -15.92 2.75
CA THR A 71 5.30 -16.52 1.75
C THR A 71 6.79 -16.45 2.11
N GLY A 72 7.13 -15.86 3.27
CA GLY A 72 8.47 -15.89 3.87
C GLY A 72 9.22 -14.56 3.89
N SER A 73 8.78 -13.57 3.11
CA SER A 73 9.30 -12.19 3.17
C SER A 73 8.26 -11.16 2.74
N SER A 74 8.43 -9.90 3.12
CA SER A 74 7.56 -8.80 2.74
C SER A 74 7.47 -8.62 1.23
N PHE A 75 8.60 -8.79 0.54
CA PHE A 75 8.66 -8.71 -0.92
C PHE A 75 7.88 -9.83 -1.59
N GLN A 76 8.08 -11.09 -1.15
CA GLN A 76 7.35 -12.22 -1.70
C GLN A 76 5.84 -12.12 -1.40
N ASP A 77 5.47 -11.63 -0.21
CA ASP A 77 4.06 -11.43 0.15
C ASP A 77 3.43 -10.35 -0.74
N ALA A 78 4.12 -9.24 -0.96
CA ALA A 78 3.64 -8.17 -1.83
C ALA A 78 3.47 -8.65 -3.29
N MET A 79 4.40 -9.47 -3.79
CA MET A 79 4.30 -10.09 -5.12
C MET A 79 3.11 -11.04 -5.23
N ALA A 80 2.94 -11.93 -4.23
CA ALA A 80 1.81 -12.85 -4.18
C ALA A 80 0.47 -12.11 -4.12
N MET A 81 0.36 -11.05 -3.30
CA MET A 81 -0.83 -10.20 -3.22
C MET A 81 -1.12 -9.47 -4.52
N THR A 82 -0.08 -9.00 -5.22
CA THR A 82 -0.23 -8.34 -6.53
C THR A 82 -0.80 -9.32 -7.56
N ALA A 83 -0.24 -10.53 -7.64
CA ALA A 83 -0.76 -11.57 -8.52
C ALA A 83 -2.19 -11.97 -8.15
N ALA A 84 -2.47 -12.15 -6.86
CA ALA A 84 -3.80 -12.49 -6.36
C ALA A 84 -4.84 -11.42 -6.71
N ARG A 85 -4.49 -10.11 -6.64
CA ARG A 85 -5.39 -9.04 -7.07
C ARG A 85 -5.76 -9.16 -8.54
N CYS A 86 -4.79 -9.42 -9.42
CA CYS A 86 -5.04 -9.61 -10.85
C CYS A 86 -5.99 -10.78 -11.09
N VAL A 87 -5.71 -11.95 -10.52
CA VAL A 87 -6.56 -13.15 -10.69
C VAL A 87 -7.97 -12.92 -10.12
N ASN A 88 -8.07 -12.35 -8.92
CA ASN A 88 -9.35 -12.13 -8.26
C ASN A 88 -10.23 -11.09 -8.97
N SER A 89 -9.63 -10.20 -9.76
CA SER A 89 -10.31 -9.21 -10.59
C SER A 89 -10.92 -9.75 -11.87
N ILE A 90 -10.52 -10.94 -12.36
CA ILE A 90 -10.93 -11.47 -13.68
C ILE A 90 -12.45 -11.40 -13.85
N LYS A 91 -13.22 -11.94 -12.88
CA LYS A 91 -14.69 -11.93 -12.97
C LYS A 91 -15.25 -10.51 -13.03
N ALA A 92 -14.73 -9.59 -12.22
CA ALA A 92 -15.18 -8.21 -12.18
C ALA A 92 -14.94 -7.50 -13.51
N VAL A 93 -13.76 -7.71 -14.11
CA VAL A 93 -13.38 -7.14 -15.41
C VAL A 93 -14.22 -7.72 -16.54
N VAL A 94 -14.42 -9.04 -16.58
CA VAL A 94 -15.22 -9.71 -17.62
C VAL A 94 -16.67 -9.24 -17.61
N THR A 95 -17.24 -8.92 -16.44
CA THR A 95 -18.62 -8.43 -16.32
C THR A 95 -18.75 -6.91 -16.41
N ALA A 96 -17.64 -6.18 -16.52
CA ALA A 96 -17.68 -4.72 -16.57
C ALA A 96 -18.15 -4.22 -17.96
N PRO A 97 -18.70 -3.00 -18.05
CA PRO A 97 -18.95 -2.36 -19.33
C PRO A 97 -17.65 -2.25 -20.16
N GLU A 98 -17.80 -2.23 -21.48
CA GLU A 98 -16.69 -2.01 -22.40
C GLU A 98 -15.96 -0.68 -22.13
N GLY A 99 -14.67 -0.64 -22.49
CA GLY A 99 -13.82 0.53 -22.32
C GLY A 99 -12.84 0.41 -21.15
N TYR A 100 -12.11 1.50 -20.90
CA TYR A 100 -11.11 1.57 -19.84
C TYR A 100 -11.79 1.64 -18.47
N GLN A 101 -11.52 0.64 -17.63
CA GLN A 101 -12.04 0.56 -16.26
C GLN A 101 -10.95 0.91 -15.26
N THR A 102 -11.35 1.48 -14.12
CA THR A 102 -10.46 1.74 -12.98
C THR A 102 -10.89 0.89 -11.79
N PHE A 103 -10.03 0.75 -10.79
CA PHE A 103 -10.40 -0.01 -9.59
C PHE A 103 -11.60 0.60 -8.85
N LEU A 104 -11.88 1.90 -9.02
CA LEU A 104 -13.02 2.59 -8.40
C LEU A 104 -14.36 2.30 -9.11
N SER A 105 -14.32 1.88 -10.38
CA SER A 105 -15.53 1.52 -11.14
C SER A 105 -15.89 0.03 -11.03
N LEU A 106 -14.98 -0.79 -10.51
CA LEU A 106 -15.20 -2.21 -10.28
C LEU A 106 -15.70 -2.48 -8.85
N PRO A 107 -16.43 -3.59 -8.62
CA PRO A 107 -16.76 -4.04 -7.27
C PRO A 107 -15.49 -4.21 -6.40
N PRO A 108 -15.59 -4.02 -5.06
CA PRO A 108 -14.46 -4.19 -4.17
C PRO A 108 -13.76 -5.55 -4.33
N LEU A 109 -12.45 -5.52 -4.53
CA LEU A 109 -11.61 -6.71 -4.70
C LEU A 109 -11.01 -7.11 -3.35
N GLY A 110 -11.32 -8.33 -2.91
CA GLY A 110 -10.78 -8.93 -1.68
C GLY A 110 -10.05 -10.23 -1.94
N GLY A 111 -9.47 -10.79 -0.88
CA GLY A 111 -8.95 -12.16 -0.90
C GLY A 111 -10.07 -13.16 -1.18
N LYS A 112 -9.81 -14.13 -2.05
CA LYS A 112 -10.70 -15.26 -2.31
C LYS A 112 -9.97 -16.54 -1.92
N LEU A 113 -10.70 -17.47 -1.31
CA LEU A 113 -10.19 -18.82 -1.11
C LEU A 113 -9.99 -19.48 -2.47
N ALA A 114 -8.92 -20.24 -2.62
CA ALA A 114 -8.78 -21.15 -3.74
C ALA A 114 -9.93 -22.17 -3.64
N GLN A 115 -10.77 -22.22 -4.67
CA GLN A 115 -11.79 -23.26 -4.84
C GLN A 115 -11.18 -24.46 -5.56
#